data_AF-A0AAV3UEE0-F1
#
_entry.id   AF-A0AAV3UEE0-F1
#
_cell.length_a   1.000
_cell.length_b   1.000
_cell.length_c   1.000
_cell.angle_alpha   90.00
_cell.angle_beta   90.00
_cell.angle_gamma   90.00
#
_symmetry.space_group_name_H-M   'P 1'
#
loop_
_entity.id
_entity.type
_entity.pdbx_description
1 polymer ?
#
loop_
_entity_poly.entity_id
_entity_poly.type
_entity_poly.pdbx_seq_one_letter_code
_entity_poly.pdbx_strand_id
1 'polypeptide(L)'
;MNNQSNMGKSERAICQFEGNDRPSETVLEAVATVEETEPWNLQPPLYGSLDPDALDSLLMSETPPEQVAFAYLGHDVTVGCDGHVIVE
;
A
#
# COMPACT_ATOMS: atom_id res chain seq x y z
N MET A 1 19.94 3.13 7.75
CA MET A 1 18.62 2.54 8.03
C MET A 1 17.64 3.16 7.05
N ASN A 2 16.98 2.49 6.10
CA ASN A 2 17.31 1.31 5.30
C ASN A 2 16.95 1.69 3.84
N ASN A 3 17.69 1.12 2.90
CA ASN A 3 17.82 1.48 1.49
C ASN A 3 16.52 1.83 0.74
N GLN A 4 16.36 3.11 0.41
CA GLN A 4 15.64 3.56 -0.79
C GLN A 4 16.47 3.18 -2.03
N SER A 5 16.39 1.92 -2.45
CA SER A 5 17.08 1.47 -3.66
C SER A 5 16.16 0.56 -4.47
N ASN A 6 15.28 1.16 -5.30
CA ASN A 6 15.18 0.82 -6.73
C ASN A 6 14.14 1.71 -7.47
N MET A 7 14.52 2.91 -7.92
CA MET A 7 13.77 3.62 -8.97
C MET A 7 14.14 3.05 -10.36
N GLY A 8 13.88 1.76 -10.58
CA GLY A 8 13.87 1.18 -11.91
C GLY A 8 12.46 1.30 -12.48
N LYS A 9 12.28 2.05 -13.57
CA LYS A 9 11.03 2.01 -14.35
C LYS A 9 10.68 0.55 -14.70
N SER A 10 9.68 -0.02 -14.05
CA SER A 10 9.10 -1.31 -14.47
C SER A 10 7.89 -1.61 -13.61
N GLU A 11 6.68 -1.20 -14.05
CA GLU A 11 5.32 -1.70 -13.72
C GLU A 11 4.95 -2.07 -12.27
N ARG A 12 5.86 -1.98 -11.30
CA ARG A 12 5.70 -2.47 -9.94
C ARG A 12 6.39 -1.54 -8.96
N ALA A 13 5.68 -1.12 -7.91
CA ALA A 13 6.27 -0.39 -6.79
C ALA A 13 6.39 -1.30 -5.57
N ILE A 14 7.48 -1.17 -4.82
CA ILE A 14 7.67 -1.87 -3.56
C ILE A 14 8.00 -0.83 -2.51
N CYS A 15 7.10 -0.69 -1.54
CA CYS A 15 7.22 0.21 -0.39
C CYS A 15 7.21 -0.61 0.89
N GLN A 16 7.84 -0.11 1.95
CA GLN A 16 7.79 -0.75 3.26
C GLN A 16 7.37 0.29 4.29
N PHE A 17 6.36 -0.03 5.09
CA PHE A 17 5.98 0.79 6.25
C PHE A 17 6.75 0.33 7.48
N GLU A 18 7.29 1.25 8.26
CA GLU A 18 7.83 0.89 9.57
C GLU A 18 6.66 0.77 10.54
N GLY A 19 6.76 -0.06 11.59
CA GLY A 19 5.62 -0.42 12.46
C GLY A 19 4.95 0.72 13.25
N ASN A 20 5.33 1.97 13.00
CA ASN A 20 4.66 3.17 13.50
C ASN A 20 3.79 3.87 12.43
N ASP A 21 3.97 3.52 11.16
CA ASP A 21 3.19 4.05 10.03
C ASP A 21 1.90 3.25 9.85
N ARG A 22 0.87 3.93 9.36
CA ARG A 22 -0.41 3.27 9.05
C ARG A 22 -0.26 2.51 7.74
N PRO A 23 -0.57 1.20 7.70
CA PRO A 23 -0.44 0.40 6.47
C PRO A 23 -1.29 0.98 5.32
N SER A 24 -2.44 1.58 5.65
CA SER A 24 -3.29 2.24 4.68
C SER A 24 -2.67 3.50 4.05
N GLU A 25 -1.85 4.24 4.79
CA GLU A 25 -1.16 5.43 4.29
C GLU A 25 -0.02 5.04 3.36
N THR A 26 0.75 4.02 3.72
CA THR A 26 1.82 3.51 2.85
C THR A 26 1.28 2.85 1.58
N VAL A 27 0.14 2.16 1.65
CA VAL A 27 -0.57 1.69 0.47
C VAL A 27 -0.96 2.84 -0.44
N LEU A 28 -1.51 3.92 0.12
CA LEU A 28 -1.85 5.13 -0.63
C LEU A 28 -0.62 5.73 -1.31
N GLU A 29 0.49 5.88 -0.58
CA GLU A 29 1.75 6.40 -1.15
C GLU A 29 2.32 5.50 -2.24
N ALA A 30 2.28 4.18 -2.06
CA ALA A 30 2.78 3.23 -3.04
C ALA A 30 2.00 3.31 -4.35
N VAL A 31 0.66 3.30 -4.28
CA VAL A 31 -0.21 3.44 -5.45
C VAL A 31 -0.04 4.81 -6.09
N ALA A 32 0.01 5.88 -5.28
CA ALA A 32 0.22 7.24 -5.76
C ALA A 32 1.56 7.39 -6.50
N THR A 33 2.61 6.72 -6.03
CA THR A 33 3.92 6.68 -6.68
C THR A 33 3.85 5.99 -8.05
N VAL A 34 3.10 4.89 -8.18
CA VAL A 34 2.91 4.19 -9.47
C VAL A 34 2.12 5.06 -10.45
N GLU A 35 1.06 5.69 -9.97
CA GLU A 35 0.19 6.57 -10.76
C GLU A 35 0.81 7.97 -11.01
N GLU A 36 2.03 8.21 -10.52
CA GLU A 36 2.72 9.51 -10.53
C GLU A 36 1.80 10.67 -10.08
N THR A 37 0.96 10.41 -9.08
CA THR A 37 -0.01 11.35 -8.56
C THR A 37 0.09 11.49 -7.05
N GLU A 38 -0.66 12.42 -6.49
CA GLU A 38 -0.74 12.59 -5.04
C GLU A 38 -1.81 11.66 -4.46
N PRO A 39 -1.64 11.12 -3.23
CA PRO A 39 -2.57 10.15 -2.65
C PRO A 39 -4.00 10.69 -2.49
N TRP A 40 -4.19 12.00 -2.30
CA TRP A 40 -5.51 12.65 -2.26
C TRP A 40 -6.10 12.93 -3.65
N ASN A 41 -5.32 12.76 -4.71
CA ASN A 41 -5.71 13.02 -6.09
C ASN A 41 -5.98 11.72 -6.88
N LEU A 42 -5.84 10.55 -6.23
CA LEU A 42 -6.24 9.26 -6.78
C LEU A 42 -7.76 9.25 -7.04
N GLN A 43 -8.14 9.00 -8.29
CA GLN A 43 -9.53 8.82 -8.71
C GLN A 43 -9.72 7.46 -9.38
N PRO A 44 -10.58 6.56 -8.85
CA PRO A 44 -11.44 6.74 -7.69
C PRO A 44 -10.63 6.84 -6.39
N PRO A 45 -11.21 7.40 -5.31
CA PRO A 45 -10.57 7.41 -3.99
C PRO A 45 -10.55 6.01 -3.40
N LEU A 46 -9.53 5.72 -2.59
CA LEU A 46 -9.30 4.39 -2.03
C LEU A 46 -10.50 3.97 -1.15
N TYR A 47 -11.01 4.90 -0.33
CA TYR A 47 -12.27 4.78 0.42
C TYR A 47 -13.49 4.35 -0.42
N GLY A 48 -13.49 4.60 -1.73
CA GLY A 48 -14.57 4.19 -2.62
C GLY A 48 -14.54 2.70 -2.99
N SER A 49 -13.38 2.03 -2.85
CA SER A 49 -13.20 0.60 -3.14
C SER A 49 -12.76 -0.23 -1.92
N LEU A 50 -12.00 0.37 -1.01
CA LEU A 50 -11.44 -0.27 0.17
C LEU A 50 -11.32 0.74 1.31
N ASP A 51 -11.81 0.38 2.49
CA ASP A 51 -11.75 1.25 3.66
C ASP A 51 -10.35 1.18 4.30
N PRO A 52 -9.57 2.27 4.28
CA PRO A 52 -8.22 2.29 4.88
C PRO A 52 -8.24 2.10 6.39
N ASP A 53 -9.33 2.45 7.09
CA ASP A 53 -9.47 2.23 8.54
C ASP A 53 -9.75 0.74 8.83
N ALA A 54 -10.49 0.07 7.93
CA ALA A 54 -10.66 -1.38 8.00
C ALA A 54 -9.36 -2.13 7.69
N LEU A 55 -8.55 -1.66 6.74
CA LEU A 55 -7.23 -2.24 6.45
C LEU A 55 -6.27 -2.05 7.62
N ASP A 56 -6.26 -0.86 8.21
CA ASP A 56 -5.50 -0.55 9.43
C ASP A 56 -5.94 -1.47 10.57
N SER A 57 -7.23 -1.55 10.85
CA SER A 57 -7.79 -2.45 11.86
C SER A 57 -7.47 -3.92 11.59
N LEU A 58 -7.47 -4.37 10.33
CA LEU A 58 -7.18 -5.75 9.95
C LEU A 58 -5.72 -6.11 10.16
N LEU A 59 -4.79 -5.22 9.83
CA LEU A 59 -3.35 -5.43 9.95
C LEU A 59 -2.81 -5.11 11.36
N MET A 60 -3.47 -4.22 12.09
CA MET A 60 -3.16 -3.92 13.50
C MET A 60 -3.93 -4.80 14.50
N SER A 61 -4.76 -5.74 14.01
CA SER A 61 -5.42 -6.74 14.86
C SER A 61 -4.40 -7.67 15.53
N GLU A 62 -4.77 -8.31 16.63
CA GLU A 62 -3.89 -9.27 17.34
C GLU A 62 -3.51 -10.49 16.49
N THR A 63 -4.34 -10.82 15.50
CA THR A 63 -4.10 -11.87 14.51
C THR A 63 -4.26 -11.30 13.10
N PRO A 64 -3.28 -10.56 12.60
CA PRO A 64 -3.35 -10.03 11.25
C PRO A 64 -3.19 -11.18 10.25
N PRO A 65 -3.81 -11.09 9.06
CA PRO A 65 -3.51 -12.00 7.97
C PRO A 65 -2.04 -11.86 7.56
N GLU A 66 -1.41 -12.96 7.12
CA GLU A 66 -0.01 -12.93 6.67
C GLU A 66 0.20 -11.93 5.53
N GLN A 67 -0.78 -11.84 4.62
CA GLN A 67 -0.77 -10.93 3.48
C GLN A 67 -2.20 -10.62 3.03
N VAL A 68 -2.45 -9.36 2.63
CA VAL A 68 -3.71 -8.88 2.06
C VAL A 68 -3.44 -8.45 0.62
N ALA A 69 -4.11 -9.05 -0.35
CA ALA A 69 -4.00 -8.67 -1.75
C ALA A 69 -5.35 -8.21 -2.29
N PHE A 70 -5.37 -7.09 -3.01
CA PHE A 70 -6.57 -6.53 -3.62
C PHE A 70 -6.23 -5.76 -4.90
N ALA A 71 -7.16 -5.76 -5.85
CA ALA A 71 -7.01 -4.99 -7.08
C ALA A 71 -7.59 -3.58 -6.90
N TYR A 72 -6.82 -2.56 -7.25
CA TYR A 72 -7.22 -1.16 -7.16
C TYR A 72 -6.71 -0.39 -8.38
N LEU A 73 -7.59 0.35 -9.07
CA LEU A 73 -7.24 1.09 -10.29
C LEU A 73 -6.65 0.24 -11.44
N GLY A 74 -6.81 -1.10 -11.40
CA GLY A 74 -6.17 -2.01 -12.35
C GLY A 74 -4.76 -2.43 -11.93
N HIS A 75 -4.31 -1.99 -10.75
CA HIS A 75 -3.11 -2.46 -10.07
C HIS A 75 -3.42 -3.53 -9.05
N ASP A 76 -2.53 -4.50 -8.91
CA ASP A 76 -2.61 -5.51 -7.86
C ASP A 76 -1.77 -5.04 -6.66
N VAL A 77 -2.45 -4.66 -5.58
CA VAL A 77 -1.82 -4.18 -4.35
C VAL A 77 -1.78 -5.31 -3.34
N THR A 78 -0.60 -5.57 -2.80
CA THR A 78 -0.30 -6.64 -1.86
C THR A 78 0.37 -6.06 -0.62
N VAL A 79 -0.15 -6.33 0.56
CA VAL A 79 0.33 -5.80 1.84
C VAL A 79 0.62 -6.96 2.79
N GLY A 80 1.88 -7.13 3.18
CA GLY A 80 2.31 -8.11 4.16
C GLY A 80 2.20 -7.57 5.59
N CYS A 81 1.96 -8.47 6.54
CA CYS A 81 1.97 -8.12 7.96
C CYS A 81 3.33 -7.63 8.47
N ASP A 82 4.42 -7.87 7.72
CA ASP A 82 5.77 -7.44 8.10
C ASP A 82 6.10 -5.99 7.71
N GLY A 83 5.22 -5.32 6.96
CA GLY A 83 5.48 -3.97 6.46
C GLY A 83 5.61 -3.86 4.95
N HIS A 84 5.80 -4.96 4.22
CA HIS A 84 5.98 -4.89 2.77
C HIS A 84 4.68 -4.61 2.01
N VAL A 85 4.71 -3.58 1.17
CA VAL A 85 3.66 -3.23 0.21
C VAL A 85 4.22 -3.41 -1.20
N ILE A 86 3.54 -4.17 -2.04
CA ILE A 86 3.90 -4.43 -3.42
C ILE A 86 2.70 -4.01 -4.28
N VAL A 87 2.94 -3.17 -5.26
CA VAL A 87 1.96 -2.76 -6.28
C VAL A 87 2.46 -3.29 -7.61
N GLU A 88 1.58 -3.89 -8.41
CA GLU A 88 1.83 -4.36 -9.78
C GLU A 88 0.84 -3.78 -10.80
#